data_AF-A0A603BK21-F1
#
_entry.id   AF-A0A603BK21-F1
#
_cell.length_a   1.000
_cell.length_b   1.000
_cell.length_c   1.000
_cell.angle_alpha   90.00
_cell.angle_beta   90.00
_cell.angle_gamma   90.00
#
_symmetry.space_group_name_H-M   'P 1'
#
loop_
_entity.id
_entity.type
_entity.pdbx_description
1 polymer ?
#
loop_
_entity_poly.entity_id
_entity_poly.type
_entity_poly.pdbx_seq_one_letter_code
_entity_poly.pdbx_strand_id
1 'polypeptide(L)'
;AQAYPETLPATEYGTDSGIRLSQVWLAHEPDAEGEQEPVMLSRYEYTPRGELAAVYDRGGVQVRSFVYDPAYPGRMTGHRYAGRPQMRYRYDETGRVTEQLNPEGLSYRYRYEKNRVTVTDSPGRREVLHTEGEGGLKRVVMKESADGSVTRSGYDASGRLEWQTDAAGRKTEYSPDVATGKLTAVTGPDGRKTRYHYNDRQQLTTTVYPDGLRSTREYDERGRLTAETSRTGETTRYRYDNPDSELPTGIVDATGSSRTIRRNRYGQMVAFTDCSGYETRYEYNRFGQMTAVHREEGLSVYRTYNTRGLLVSQKEGQGRETRYDYNEAGDLTTITGPDGSRTETQYDGRGKAIATTQGGLTRRMAYDAAGRVTQLTSENGSHSGFTWDVLDRLTEQTGFDGRTQRYGYDPAGQMVRSEDGDLVTLWHYDESGRLTHRTVNGEPAERWQYDERGWLTEVSHLSEGLRVAVQYGYDNKGRLTGERQTVSDPQTGEVLWAHETQQEYS
;
A
#
# COMPACT_ATOMS: atom_id res chain seq x y z
N ALA A 1 7.04 -45.31 -8.90
CA ALA A 1 6.59 -44.17 -8.09
C ALA A 1 7.82 -43.43 -7.59
N GLN A 2 8.02 -42.20 -8.03
CA GLN A 2 9.14 -41.37 -7.59
C GLN A 2 8.79 -40.81 -6.21
N ALA A 3 9.59 -41.12 -5.19
CA ALA A 3 9.34 -40.69 -3.82
C ALA A 3 9.56 -39.17 -3.72
N TYR A 4 8.54 -38.43 -3.29
CA TYR A 4 8.68 -37.03 -2.92
C TYR A 4 9.43 -36.95 -1.59
N PRO A 5 10.44 -36.06 -1.44
CA PRO A 5 11.15 -35.92 -0.17
C PRO A 5 10.29 -35.23 0.89
N GLU A 6 10.17 -35.86 2.06
CA GLU A 6 9.38 -35.43 3.23
C GLU A 6 10.07 -34.34 4.09
N THR A 7 11.02 -33.60 3.54
CA THR A 7 11.65 -32.47 4.26
C THR A 7 11.66 -31.23 3.39
N LEU A 8 11.16 -30.12 3.96
CA LEU A 8 11.27 -28.80 3.36
C LEU A 8 12.76 -28.45 3.20
N PRO A 9 13.20 -27.94 2.04
CA PRO A 9 14.59 -27.56 1.88
C PRO A 9 14.90 -26.39 2.83
N ALA A 10 15.97 -26.56 3.63
CA ALA A 10 16.71 -25.43 4.15
C ALA A 10 17.03 -24.49 2.98
N THR A 11 17.02 -23.18 3.19
CA THR A 11 17.20 -22.15 2.14
C THR A 11 18.63 -22.07 1.61
N GLU A 12 19.23 -23.20 1.27
CA GLU A 12 20.30 -23.30 0.29
C GLU A 12 19.62 -23.56 -1.06
N TYR A 13 19.92 -22.71 -2.05
CA TYR A 13 19.61 -23.04 -3.44
C TYR A 13 20.23 -24.41 -3.72
N GLY A 14 19.40 -25.44 -3.92
CA GLY A 14 19.89 -26.79 -4.19
C GLY A 14 20.89 -26.80 -5.36
N THR A 15 21.71 -27.84 -5.44
CA THR A 15 22.67 -28.00 -6.54
C THR A 15 21.97 -27.84 -7.89
N ASP A 16 22.50 -26.98 -8.76
CA ASP A 16 21.96 -26.78 -10.10
C ASP A 16 21.94 -28.10 -10.88
N SER A 17 20.74 -28.61 -11.14
CA SER A 17 20.53 -29.88 -11.84
C SER A 17 20.75 -29.79 -13.36
N GLY A 18 21.01 -28.58 -13.89
CA GLY A 18 21.09 -28.31 -15.32
C GLY A 18 19.72 -28.32 -16.03
N ILE A 19 18.63 -28.65 -15.32
CA ILE A 19 17.28 -28.62 -15.87
C ILE A 19 16.81 -27.18 -15.95
N ARG A 20 16.19 -26.82 -17.07
CA ARG A 20 15.67 -25.47 -17.33
C ARG A 20 14.24 -25.55 -17.82
N LEU A 21 13.39 -24.66 -17.29
CA LEU A 21 12.00 -24.52 -17.72
C LEU A 21 11.98 -23.71 -19.02
N SER A 22 11.73 -24.35 -20.16
CA SER A 22 11.71 -23.65 -21.45
C SER A 22 10.39 -22.92 -21.69
N GLN A 23 9.26 -23.56 -21.38
CA GLN A 23 7.92 -23.02 -21.64
C GLN A 23 6.94 -23.51 -20.59
N VAL A 24 5.95 -22.66 -20.28
CA VAL A 24 4.77 -23.06 -19.50
C VAL A 24 3.58 -23.01 -20.42
N TRP A 25 2.77 -24.08 -20.41
CA TRP A 25 1.59 -24.21 -21.25
C TRP A 25 0.35 -24.47 -20.39
N LEU A 26 -0.75 -23.80 -20.74
CA LEU A 26 -2.08 -24.17 -20.30
C LEU A 26 -2.60 -25.25 -21.25
N ALA A 27 -2.37 -26.51 -20.89
CA ALA A 27 -2.71 -27.67 -21.73
C ALA A 27 -4.07 -28.28 -21.39
N HIS A 28 -4.56 -28.10 -20.17
CA HIS A 28 -5.84 -28.66 -19.73
C HIS A 28 -6.57 -27.66 -18.85
N GLU A 29 -7.85 -27.44 -19.16
CA GLU A 29 -8.79 -26.69 -18.36
C GLU A 29 -9.87 -27.66 -17.88
N PRO A 30 -9.87 -28.05 -16.59
CA PRO A 30 -10.77 -29.06 -16.07
C PRO A 30 -12.27 -28.82 -16.25
N ASP A 31 -12.67 -27.55 -16.38
CA ASP A 31 -14.08 -27.13 -16.50
C ASP A 31 -14.45 -26.76 -17.95
N ALA A 32 -13.52 -26.92 -18.89
CA ALA A 32 -13.79 -26.68 -20.29
C ALA A 32 -14.58 -27.84 -20.90
N GLU A 33 -15.57 -27.49 -21.74
CA GLU A 33 -16.22 -28.46 -22.60
C GLU A 33 -15.33 -28.77 -23.82
N GLY A 34 -15.04 -30.06 -24.04
CA GLY A 34 -14.28 -30.55 -25.20
C GLY A 34 -12.75 -30.46 -25.08
N GLU A 35 -12.06 -30.95 -26.11
CA GLU A 35 -10.60 -30.80 -26.22
C GLU A 35 -10.24 -29.36 -26.55
N GLN A 36 -9.33 -28.77 -25.77
CA GLN A 36 -8.80 -27.44 -26.02
C GLN A 36 -7.37 -27.50 -26.51
N GLU A 37 -7.06 -26.69 -27.52
CA GLU A 37 -5.68 -26.46 -27.94
C GLU A 37 -4.85 -25.89 -26.77
N PRO A 38 -3.65 -26.44 -26.49
CA PRO A 38 -2.74 -25.88 -25.50
C PRO A 38 -2.33 -24.45 -25.86
N VAL A 39 -2.28 -23.57 -24.85
CA VAL A 39 -1.81 -22.19 -25.04
C VAL A 39 -0.55 -21.95 -24.22
N MET A 40 0.50 -21.44 -24.87
CA MET A 40 1.72 -21.02 -24.19
C MET A 40 1.42 -19.84 -23.27
N LEU A 41 1.80 -19.94 -21.99
CA LEU A 41 1.67 -18.88 -20.99
C LEU A 41 2.95 -18.05 -20.86
N SER A 42 4.10 -18.71 -20.97
CA SER A 42 5.40 -18.07 -20.95
C SER A 42 6.43 -18.92 -21.66
N ARG A 43 7.48 -18.28 -22.17
CA ARG A 43 8.68 -18.92 -22.70
C ARG A 43 9.92 -18.27 -22.09
N TYR A 44 10.94 -19.08 -21.88
CA TYR A 44 12.21 -18.68 -21.31
C TYR A 44 13.33 -19.11 -22.24
N GLU A 45 14.31 -18.23 -22.40
CA GLU A 45 15.55 -18.53 -23.11
C GLU A 45 16.71 -18.45 -22.12
N TYR A 46 17.75 -19.24 -22.37
CA TYR A 46 18.90 -19.35 -21.47
C TYR A 46 20.21 -19.16 -22.24
N THR A 47 21.22 -18.62 -21.57
CA THR A 47 22.59 -18.56 -22.09
C THR A 47 23.15 -19.99 -22.24
N PRO A 48 24.25 -20.19 -22.98
CA PRO A 48 24.94 -21.49 -23.02
C PRO A 48 25.41 -22.00 -21.65
N ARG A 49 25.52 -21.10 -20.65
CA ARG A 49 25.84 -21.44 -19.26
C ARG A 49 24.60 -21.74 -18.40
N GLY A 50 23.41 -21.72 -19.00
CA GLY A 50 22.15 -21.99 -18.31
C GLY A 50 21.61 -20.81 -17.49
N GLU A 51 22.05 -19.58 -17.72
CA GLU A 51 21.52 -18.38 -17.06
C GLU A 51 20.28 -17.87 -17.80
N LEU A 52 19.25 -17.37 -17.11
CA LEU A 52 18.02 -16.91 -17.76
C LEU A 52 18.30 -15.67 -18.63
N ALA A 53 18.23 -15.80 -19.95
CA ALA A 53 18.56 -14.73 -20.90
C ALA A 53 17.36 -13.85 -21.26
N ALA A 54 16.19 -14.44 -21.46
CA ALA A 54 14.97 -13.72 -21.85
C ALA A 54 13.70 -14.40 -21.34
N VAL A 55 12.66 -13.59 -21.13
CA VAL A 55 11.31 -14.02 -20.76
C VAL A 55 10.33 -13.46 -21.78
N TYR A 56 9.46 -14.32 -22.28
CA TYR A 56 8.39 -13.98 -23.21
C TYR A 56 7.04 -14.18 -22.54
N ASP A 57 6.11 -13.26 -22.77
CA ASP A 57 4.73 -13.40 -22.34
C ASP A 57 3.96 -14.43 -23.20
N ARG A 58 2.71 -14.67 -22.84
CA ARG A 58 1.80 -15.59 -23.54
C ARG A 58 1.52 -15.19 -25.00
N GLY A 59 1.76 -13.92 -25.35
CA GLY A 59 1.67 -13.40 -26.72
C GLY A 59 2.97 -13.57 -27.53
N GLY A 60 4.02 -14.13 -26.94
CA GLY A 60 5.33 -14.31 -27.58
C GLY A 60 6.17 -13.04 -27.61
N VAL A 61 5.79 -11.98 -26.88
CA VAL A 61 6.56 -10.74 -26.79
C VAL A 61 7.61 -10.88 -25.70
N GLN A 62 8.87 -10.53 -26.00
CA GLN A 62 9.93 -10.51 -25.01
C GLN A 62 9.65 -9.40 -23.99
N VAL A 63 9.25 -9.77 -22.77
CA VAL A 63 8.92 -8.82 -21.70
C VAL A 63 10.12 -8.45 -20.83
N ARG A 64 11.14 -9.31 -20.82
CA ARG A 64 12.35 -9.09 -20.02
C ARG A 64 13.57 -9.75 -20.67
N SER A 65 14.74 -9.12 -20.54
CA SER A 65 16.04 -9.73 -20.84
C SER A 65 17.07 -9.43 -19.76
N PHE A 66 18.11 -10.26 -19.73
CA PHE A 66 19.17 -10.23 -18.74
C PHE A 66 20.53 -10.36 -19.42
N VAL A 67 21.53 -9.72 -18.82
CA VAL A 67 22.93 -9.77 -19.23
C VAL A 67 23.75 -10.17 -18.02
N TYR A 68 24.71 -11.05 -18.24
CA TYR A 68 25.55 -11.63 -17.20
C TYR A 68 27.02 -11.31 -17.43
N ASP A 69 27.79 -11.39 -16.36
CA ASP A 69 29.24 -11.25 -16.37
C ASP A 69 29.87 -12.49 -17.05
N PRO A 70 30.66 -12.31 -18.12
CA PRO A 70 31.35 -13.43 -18.77
C PRO A 70 32.33 -14.17 -17.85
N ALA A 71 32.97 -13.47 -16.91
CA ALA A 71 33.97 -14.04 -16.00
C ALA A 71 33.35 -14.69 -14.76
N TYR A 72 32.15 -14.26 -14.35
CA TYR A 72 31.48 -14.74 -13.14
C TYR A 72 30.08 -15.29 -13.45
N PRO A 73 29.93 -16.60 -13.69
CA PRO A 73 28.63 -17.23 -13.92
C PRO A 73 27.61 -16.89 -12.82
N GLY A 74 26.39 -16.58 -13.23
CA GLY A 74 25.27 -16.19 -12.36
C GLY A 74 25.27 -14.70 -11.95
N ARG A 75 26.34 -13.95 -12.20
CA ARG A 75 26.42 -12.52 -11.84
C ARG A 75 25.74 -11.66 -12.92
N MET A 76 24.52 -11.20 -12.67
CA MET A 76 23.74 -10.37 -13.60
C MET A 76 24.28 -8.92 -13.67
N THR A 77 24.87 -8.52 -14.79
CA THR A 77 25.37 -7.15 -15.01
C THR A 77 24.33 -6.19 -15.57
N GLY A 78 23.17 -6.70 -16.00
CA GLY A 78 22.04 -5.85 -16.33
C GLY A 78 20.76 -6.61 -16.63
N HIS A 79 19.66 -5.88 -16.62
CA HIS A 79 18.37 -6.39 -17.09
C HIS A 79 17.59 -5.29 -17.81
N ARG A 80 16.62 -5.67 -18.64
CA ARG A 80 15.80 -4.73 -19.40
C ARG A 80 14.37 -5.23 -19.47
N TYR A 81 13.40 -4.35 -19.24
CA TYR A 81 12.00 -4.59 -19.56
C TYR A 81 11.70 -4.13 -20.99
N ALA A 82 10.71 -4.75 -21.66
CA ALA A 82 10.25 -4.31 -22.99
C ALA A 82 9.93 -2.80 -23.00
N GLY A 83 10.35 -2.10 -24.04
CA GLY A 83 10.14 -0.65 -24.16
C GLY A 83 10.79 0.22 -23.06
N ARG A 84 11.69 -0.33 -22.22
CA ARG A 84 12.38 0.40 -21.14
C ARG A 84 13.89 0.44 -21.33
N PRO A 85 14.59 1.42 -20.72
CA PRO A 85 16.05 1.44 -20.67
C PRO A 85 16.60 0.23 -19.92
N GLN A 86 17.80 -0.19 -20.30
CA GLN A 86 18.51 -1.25 -19.57
C GLN A 86 18.99 -0.73 -18.21
N MET A 87 18.67 -1.49 -17.16
CA MET A 87 19.29 -1.38 -15.85
C MET A 87 20.65 -2.09 -15.86
N ARG A 88 21.68 -1.46 -15.30
CA ARG A 88 23.04 -2.00 -15.20
C ARG A 88 23.51 -2.06 -13.76
N TYR A 89 24.35 -3.05 -13.46
CA TYR A 89 24.92 -3.28 -12.14
C TYR A 89 26.44 -3.31 -12.22
N ARG A 90 27.09 -2.70 -11.24
CA ARG A 90 28.53 -2.88 -10.99
C ARG A 90 28.74 -3.58 -9.66
N TYR A 91 29.85 -4.30 -9.57
CA TYR A 91 30.16 -5.15 -8.44
C TYR A 91 31.54 -4.82 -7.88
N ASP A 92 31.73 -5.03 -6.58
CA ASP A 92 33.06 -5.11 -6.00
C ASP A 92 33.69 -6.50 -6.21
N GLU A 93 34.95 -6.66 -5.78
CA GLU A 93 35.71 -7.91 -5.89
C GLU A 93 35.04 -9.09 -5.16
N THR A 94 34.24 -8.80 -4.12
CA THR A 94 33.50 -9.80 -3.35
C THR A 94 32.13 -10.15 -3.95
N GLY A 95 31.76 -9.51 -5.07
CA GLY A 95 30.50 -9.75 -5.77
C GLY A 95 29.30 -9.02 -5.20
N ARG A 96 29.49 -7.97 -4.39
CA ARG A 96 28.39 -7.11 -3.90
C ARG A 96 28.13 -5.97 -4.88
N VAL A 97 26.86 -5.60 -5.08
CA VAL A 97 26.47 -4.51 -6.00
C VAL A 97 26.93 -3.17 -5.45
N THR A 98 27.83 -2.48 -6.16
CA THR A 98 28.32 -1.14 -5.77
C THR A 98 27.59 -0.01 -6.49
N GLU A 99 27.02 -0.29 -7.67
CA GLU A 99 26.25 0.69 -8.43
C GLU A 99 25.07 0.02 -9.13
N GLN A 100 23.95 0.75 -9.20
CA GLN A 100 22.81 0.43 -10.04
C GLN A 100 22.46 1.67 -10.86
N LEU A 101 22.40 1.54 -12.19
CA LEU A 101 22.28 2.69 -13.09
C LEU A 101 21.46 2.40 -14.34
N ASN A 102 20.78 3.42 -14.88
CA ASN A 102 20.18 3.36 -16.21
C ASN A 102 20.39 4.68 -16.99
N PRO A 103 20.26 4.66 -18.33
CA PRO A 103 20.36 5.87 -19.16
C PRO A 103 19.35 7.00 -18.84
N GLU A 104 18.25 6.71 -18.16
CA GLU A 104 17.18 7.68 -17.84
C GLU A 104 17.39 8.36 -16.47
N GLY A 105 18.63 8.41 -16.00
CA GLY A 105 19.02 9.18 -14.81
C GLY A 105 18.92 8.43 -13.48
N LEU A 106 18.62 7.13 -13.46
CA LEU A 106 18.77 6.33 -12.25
C LEU A 106 20.26 6.08 -11.97
N SER A 107 20.73 6.38 -10.75
CA SER A 107 22.13 6.19 -10.34
C SER A 107 22.25 5.98 -8.83
N TYR A 108 22.07 4.75 -8.38
CA TYR A 108 22.29 4.34 -6.99
C TYR A 108 23.74 3.89 -6.79
N ARG A 109 24.34 4.27 -5.66
CA ARG A 109 25.66 3.80 -5.23
C ARG A 109 25.58 3.19 -3.83
N TYR A 110 26.33 2.12 -3.62
CA TYR A 110 26.38 1.39 -2.36
C TYR A 110 27.82 1.31 -1.88
N ARG A 111 28.06 1.68 -0.63
CA ARG A 111 29.35 1.51 0.05
C ARG A 111 29.15 0.58 1.24
N TYR A 112 29.91 -0.50 1.26
CA TYR A 112 29.87 -1.51 2.30
C TYR A 112 31.10 -1.42 3.19
N GLU A 113 30.88 -1.35 4.49
CA GLU A 113 31.88 -1.42 5.54
C GLU A 113 31.48 -2.53 6.53
N LYS A 114 32.33 -2.83 7.52
CA LYS A 114 32.09 -3.97 8.43
C LYS A 114 30.69 -3.95 9.05
N ASN A 115 30.29 -2.82 9.63
CA ASN A 115 29.03 -2.65 10.36
C ASN A 115 28.17 -1.52 9.78
N ARG A 116 28.37 -1.17 8.50
CA ARG A 116 27.73 0.00 7.90
C ARG A 116 27.52 -0.20 6.40
N VAL A 117 26.34 0.17 5.91
CA VAL A 117 26.02 0.27 4.49
C VAL A 117 25.56 1.69 4.21
N THR A 118 26.26 2.41 3.34
CA THR A 118 25.81 3.72 2.84
C THR A 118 25.18 3.54 1.48
N VAL A 119 23.94 4.00 1.34
CA VAL A 119 23.20 4.08 0.07
C VAL A 119 23.18 5.53 -0.38
N THR A 120 23.51 5.79 -1.64
CA THR A 120 23.38 7.11 -2.26
C THR A 120 22.46 6.98 -3.46
N ASP A 121 21.35 7.71 -3.48
CA ASP A 121 20.36 7.63 -4.56
C ASP A 121 20.68 8.58 -5.74
N SER A 122 19.78 8.63 -6.73
CA SER A 122 20.00 9.40 -7.97
C SER A 122 20.15 10.92 -7.73
N PRO A 123 19.38 11.58 -6.85
CA PRO A 123 19.65 12.95 -6.42
C PRO A 123 20.93 13.15 -5.57
N GLY A 124 21.60 12.08 -5.14
CA GLY A 124 22.81 12.15 -4.31
C GLY A 124 22.55 12.19 -2.81
N ARG A 125 21.32 11.88 -2.37
CA ARG A 125 20.95 11.80 -0.96
C ARG A 125 21.54 10.55 -0.33
N ARG A 126 21.96 10.66 0.93
CA ARG A 126 22.69 9.61 1.61
C ARG A 126 21.86 9.00 2.73
N GLU A 127 21.63 7.70 2.66
CA GLU A 127 21.08 6.91 3.77
C GLU A 127 22.18 5.99 4.30
N VAL A 128 22.29 5.86 5.62
CA VAL A 128 23.28 5.01 6.27
C VAL A 128 22.61 4.01 7.18
N LEU A 129 22.82 2.72 6.89
CA LEU A 129 22.36 1.61 7.70
C LEU A 129 23.51 1.11 8.55
N HIS A 130 23.36 1.17 9.87
CA HIS A 130 24.31 0.60 10.81
C HIS A 130 23.82 -0.77 11.23
N THR A 131 24.72 -1.75 11.14
CA THR A 131 24.38 -3.16 11.36
C THR A 131 25.18 -3.77 12.49
N GLU A 132 24.54 -4.63 13.27
CA GLU A 132 25.18 -5.52 14.23
C GLU A 132 24.98 -6.98 13.82
N GLY A 133 25.80 -7.89 14.35
CA GLY A 133 25.85 -9.29 13.95
C GLY A 133 26.80 -9.55 12.77
N GLU A 134 26.87 -10.82 12.34
CA GLU A 134 27.76 -11.28 11.28
C GLU A 134 27.01 -12.12 10.23
N GLY A 135 27.50 -12.13 8.98
CA GLY A 135 26.90 -12.91 7.89
C GLY A 135 25.40 -12.64 7.68
N GLY A 136 24.62 -13.71 7.52
CA GLY A 136 23.15 -13.65 7.35
C GLY A 136 22.38 -13.21 8.60
N LEU A 137 23.05 -13.07 9.75
CA LEU A 137 22.45 -12.60 11.00
C LEU A 137 22.60 -11.10 11.20
N LYS A 138 23.15 -10.35 10.22
CA LYS A 138 23.21 -8.89 10.32
C LYS A 138 21.82 -8.29 10.44
N ARG A 139 21.68 -7.34 11.36
CA ARG A 139 20.44 -6.58 11.62
C ARG A 139 20.74 -5.10 11.59
N VAL A 140 19.83 -4.31 11.05
CA VAL A 140 19.93 -2.84 11.02
C VAL A 140 19.49 -2.33 12.39
N VAL A 141 20.43 -1.87 13.21
CA VAL A 141 20.15 -1.36 14.57
C VAL A 141 19.99 0.16 14.60
N MET A 142 20.46 0.84 13.55
CA MET A 142 20.30 2.28 13.40
C MET A 142 20.26 2.63 11.91
N LYS A 143 19.33 3.53 11.55
CA LYS A 143 19.20 4.10 10.22
C LYS A 143 19.34 5.61 10.34
N GLU A 144 20.31 6.18 9.64
CA GLU A 144 20.50 7.62 9.47
C GLU A 144 19.98 8.01 8.09
N SER A 145 18.99 8.91 8.05
CA SER A 145 18.40 9.40 6.81
C SER A 145 19.19 10.59 6.25
N ALA A 146 18.83 11.04 5.05
CA ALA A 146 19.57 12.08 4.33
C ALA A 146 19.55 13.47 4.99
N ASP A 147 18.58 13.75 5.85
CA ASP A 147 18.51 14.97 6.66
C ASP A 147 19.29 14.85 7.99
N GLY A 148 19.93 13.71 8.24
CA GLY A 148 20.62 13.40 9.49
C GLY A 148 19.71 12.88 10.60
N SER A 149 18.41 12.72 10.35
CA SER A 149 17.49 12.09 11.31
C SER A 149 17.85 10.62 11.51
N VAL A 150 17.63 10.12 12.73
CA VAL A 150 18.06 8.77 13.12
C VAL A 150 16.91 7.99 13.71
N THR A 151 16.69 6.77 13.21
CA THR A 151 15.86 5.76 13.87
C THR A 151 16.75 4.63 14.41
N ARG A 152 16.34 4.03 15.53
CA ARG A 152 17.07 2.90 16.15
C ARG A 152 16.13 1.74 16.41
N SER A 153 16.66 0.53 16.30
CA SER A 153 15.92 -0.72 16.53
C SER A 153 16.72 -1.64 17.44
N GLY A 154 16.03 -2.24 18.41
CA GLY A 154 16.57 -3.30 19.25
C GLY A 154 15.93 -4.64 18.94
N TYR A 155 16.73 -5.70 19.03
CA TYR A 155 16.31 -7.06 18.74
C TYR A 155 16.64 -7.98 19.90
N ASP A 156 15.80 -8.99 20.12
CA ASP A 156 16.09 -10.07 21.05
C ASP A 156 17.17 -11.03 20.50
N ALA A 157 17.57 -12.01 21.31
CA ALA A 157 18.58 -13.00 20.92
C ALA A 157 18.19 -13.87 19.72
N SER A 158 16.90 -13.94 19.37
CA SER A 158 16.40 -14.64 18.17
C SER A 158 16.27 -13.71 16.96
N GLY A 159 16.66 -12.44 17.10
CA GLY A 159 16.60 -11.42 16.05
C GLY A 159 15.20 -10.86 15.79
N ARG A 160 14.26 -11.01 16.73
CA ARG A 160 12.92 -10.38 16.65
C ARG A 160 12.96 -8.98 17.23
N LEU A 161 12.19 -8.06 16.66
CA LEU A 161 12.14 -6.67 17.09
C LEU A 161 11.55 -6.57 18.52
N GLU A 162 12.29 -5.92 19.44
CA GLU A 162 11.85 -5.66 20.82
C GLU A 162 11.46 -4.19 21.02
N TRP A 163 12.11 -3.27 20.31
CA TRP A 163 11.76 -1.86 20.37
C TRP A 163 12.27 -1.12 19.14
N GLN A 164 11.66 0.01 18.86
CA GLN A 164 12.12 0.95 17.86
C GLN A 164 11.93 2.39 18.35
N THR A 165 12.82 3.28 17.95
CA THR A 165 12.64 4.72 18.10
C THR A 165 12.37 5.36 16.74
N ASP A 166 11.45 6.32 16.70
CA ASP A 166 11.34 7.20 15.55
C ASP A 166 12.43 8.29 15.58
N ALA A 167 12.44 9.14 14.56
CA ALA A 167 13.40 10.23 14.44
C ALA A 167 13.23 11.37 15.45
N ALA A 168 12.10 11.42 16.17
CA ALA A 168 11.91 12.30 17.31
C ALA A 168 12.38 11.66 18.64
N GLY A 169 12.89 10.42 18.60
CA GLY A 169 13.34 9.67 19.77
C GLY A 169 12.23 8.97 20.56
N ARG A 170 10.99 9.01 20.06
CA ARG A 170 9.84 8.37 20.71
C ARG A 170 9.95 6.85 20.55
N LYS A 171 9.83 6.11 21.65
CA LYS A 171 10.07 4.67 21.70
C LYS A 171 8.76 3.88 21.63
N THR A 172 8.68 2.93 20.69
CA THR A 172 7.66 1.89 20.65
C THR A 172 8.28 0.56 21.03
N GLU A 173 7.66 -0.18 21.93
CA GLU A 173 8.13 -1.49 22.40
C GLU A 173 7.23 -2.62 21.87
N TYR A 174 7.85 -3.73 21.51
CA TYR A 174 7.24 -4.94 20.98
C TYR A 174 7.55 -6.08 21.94
N SER A 175 6.53 -6.79 22.42
CA SER A 175 6.69 -7.92 23.34
C SER A 175 6.47 -9.25 22.59
N PRO A 176 7.47 -9.81 21.90
CA PRO A 176 7.35 -11.14 21.31
C PRO A 176 7.33 -12.20 22.43
N ASP A 177 6.47 -13.21 22.27
CA ASP A 177 6.51 -14.40 23.10
C ASP A 177 7.78 -15.22 22.81
N VAL A 178 8.46 -15.66 23.86
CA VAL A 178 9.80 -16.27 23.75
C VAL A 178 9.75 -17.60 23.01
N ALA A 179 8.67 -18.37 23.15
CA ALA A 179 8.55 -19.71 22.59
C ALA A 179 7.98 -19.71 21.17
N THR A 180 6.92 -18.94 20.95
CA THR A 180 6.15 -18.92 19.70
C THR A 180 6.61 -17.82 18.74
N GLY A 181 7.31 -16.81 19.24
CA GLY A 181 7.70 -15.61 18.49
C GLY A 181 6.54 -14.68 18.14
N LYS A 182 5.30 -14.99 18.57
CA LYS A 182 4.12 -14.16 18.31
C LYS A 182 4.16 -12.89 19.14
N LEU A 183 3.69 -11.78 18.58
CA LEU A 183 3.63 -10.51 19.28
C LEU A 183 2.51 -10.55 20.32
N THR A 184 2.84 -10.47 21.61
CA THR A 184 1.84 -10.47 22.70
C THR A 184 1.39 -9.07 23.08
N ALA A 185 2.21 -8.06 22.78
CA ALA A 185 1.84 -6.67 22.97
C ALA A 185 2.68 -5.67 22.18
N VAL A 186 2.11 -4.48 21.98
CA VAL A 186 2.81 -3.27 21.53
C VAL A 186 2.54 -2.16 22.54
N THR A 187 3.60 -1.52 23.03
CA THR A 187 3.52 -0.35 23.90
C THR A 187 3.95 0.87 23.10
N GLY A 188 3.07 1.86 22.96
CA GLY A 188 3.37 3.12 22.28
C GLY A 188 4.26 4.04 23.13
N PRO A 189 4.74 5.16 22.56
CA PRO A 189 5.58 6.13 23.27
C PRO A 189 4.94 6.72 24.53
N ASP A 190 3.62 6.79 24.56
CA ASP A 190 2.80 7.26 25.69
C ASP A 190 2.58 6.18 26.77
N GLY A 191 3.25 5.03 26.67
CA GLY A 191 3.10 3.90 27.58
C GLY A 191 1.81 3.10 27.41
N ARG A 192 0.92 3.52 26.50
CA ARG A 192 -0.33 2.80 26.27
C ARG A 192 -0.09 1.51 25.49
N LYS A 193 -0.86 0.47 25.81
CA LYS A 193 -0.56 -0.90 25.37
C LYS A 193 -1.72 -1.55 24.62
N THR A 194 -1.42 -2.09 23.44
CA THR A 194 -2.25 -3.07 22.74
C THR A 194 -1.78 -4.47 23.09
N ARG A 195 -2.69 -5.39 23.44
CA ARG A 195 -2.36 -6.79 23.78
C ARG A 195 -3.02 -7.75 22.81
N TYR A 196 -2.32 -8.83 22.48
CA TYR A 196 -2.78 -9.86 21.57
C TYR A 196 -2.79 -11.22 22.28
N HIS A 197 -3.86 -11.97 22.07
CA HIS A 197 -4.04 -13.30 22.63
C HIS A 197 -4.24 -14.31 21.50
N TYR A 198 -3.66 -15.49 21.68
CA TYR A 198 -3.67 -16.56 20.69
C TYR A 198 -4.25 -17.83 21.31
N ASN A 199 -4.88 -18.68 20.49
CA ASN A 199 -5.22 -20.04 20.88
C ASN A 199 -3.99 -20.96 20.83
N ASP A 200 -4.18 -22.22 21.23
CA ASP A 200 -3.19 -23.30 21.17
C ASP A 200 -2.62 -23.54 19.75
N ARG A 201 -3.43 -23.26 18.73
CA ARG A 201 -3.05 -23.31 17.30
C ARG A 201 -2.38 -22.03 16.79
N GLN A 202 -1.98 -21.12 17.68
CA GLN A 202 -1.27 -19.88 17.34
C GLN A 202 -2.07 -18.89 16.47
N GLN A 203 -3.40 -18.97 16.53
CA GLN A 203 -4.34 -18.08 15.83
C GLN A 203 -4.79 -16.95 16.76
N LEU A 204 -4.85 -15.71 16.25
CA LEU A 204 -5.22 -14.53 17.02
C LEU A 204 -6.70 -14.57 17.42
N THR A 205 -7.00 -14.68 18.71
CA THR A 205 -8.38 -14.76 19.22
C THR A 205 -8.87 -13.47 19.84
N THR A 206 -7.99 -12.63 20.40
CA THR A 206 -8.40 -11.37 21.03
C THR A 206 -7.33 -10.31 20.85
N THR A 207 -7.76 -9.09 20.52
CA THR A 207 -6.93 -7.88 20.59
C THR A 207 -7.55 -6.95 21.61
N VAL A 208 -6.81 -6.58 22.66
CA VAL A 208 -7.21 -5.58 23.66
C VAL A 208 -6.50 -4.28 23.34
N TYR A 209 -7.27 -3.22 23.11
CA TYR A 209 -6.77 -1.92 22.69
C TYR A 209 -6.38 -1.05 23.90
N PRO A 210 -5.64 0.05 23.67
CA PRO A 210 -5.25 1.02 24.69
C PRO A 210 -6.36 1.61 25.55
N ASP A 211 -7.60 1.60 25.06
CA ASP A 211 -8.79 2.09 25.77
C ASP A 211 -9.50 0.99 26.60
N GLY A 212 -8.97 -0.23 26.59
CA GLY A 212 -9.53 -1.40 27.27
C GLY A 212 -10.61 -2.14 26.48
N LEU A 213 -11.05 -1.61 25.33
CA LEU A 213 -11.95 -2.32 24.44
C LEU A 213 -11.24 -3.48 23.77
N ARG A 214 -12.01 -4.44 23.23
CA ARG A 214 -11.44 -5.63 22.59
C ARG A 214 -12.19 -6.03 21.34
N SER A 215 -11.44 -6.53 20.36
CA SER A 215 -11.99 -7.30 19.24
C SER A 215 -11.67 -8.78 19.44
N THR A 216 -12.57 -9.66 19.03
CA THR A 216 -12.41 -11.12 19.16
C THR A 216 -12.60 -11.83 17.84
N ARG A 217 -11.98 -13.00 17.71
CA ARG A 217 -12.08 -13.88 16.55
C ARG A 217 -12.32 -15.31 17.00
N GLU A 218 -13.22 -15.98 16.31
CA GLU A 218 -13.56 -17.39 16.52
C GLU A 218 -13.16 -18.20 15.28
N TYR A 219 -12.68 -19.42 15.50
CA TYR A 219 -12.23 -20.31 14.43
C TYR A 219 -12.89 -21.68 14.59
N ASP A 220 -13.12 -22.36 13.48
CA ASP A 220 -13.53 -23.76 13.49
C ASP A 220 -12.35 -24.72 13.68
N GLU A 221 -12.64 -26.03 13.69
CA GLU A 221 -11.64 -27.09 13.85
C GLU A 221 -10.61 -27.15 12.73
N ARG A 222 -10.85 -26.53 11.57
CA ARG A 222 -9.86 -26.41 10.49
C ARG A 222 -9.08 -25.09 10.54
N GLY A 223 -9.38 -24.23 11.52
CA GLY A 223 -8.74 -22.93 11.67
C GLY A 223 -9.33 -21.85 10.76
N ARG A 224 -10.52 -22.06 10.19
CA ARG A 224 -11.22 -21.06 9.37
C ARG A 224 -12.00 -20.10 10.28
N LEU A 225 -12.01 -18.81 9.95
CA LEU A 225 -12.68 -17.77 10.75
C LEU A 225 -14.21 -17.95 10.69
N THR A 226 -14.87 -18.14 11.84
CA THR A 226 -16.34 -18.33 11.91
C THR A 226 -17.07 -17.09 12.45
N ALA A 227 -16.39 -16.28 13.25
CA ALA A 227 -16.91 -15.01 13.71
C ALA A 227 -15.78 -14.01 13.99
N GLU A 228 -16.05 -12.73 13.77
CA GLU A 228 -15.25 -11.61 14.24
C GLU A 228 -16.15 -10.61 14.94
N THR A 229 -15.82 -10.28 16.18
CA THR A 229 -16.47 -9.20 16.94
C THR A 229 -15.55 -7.99 16.95
N SER A 230 -16.04 -6.85 16.45
CA SER A 230 -15.31 -5.60 16.38
C SER A 230 -15.02 -5.03 17.78
N ARG A 231 -14.14 -4.02 17.85
CA ARG A 231 -13.85 -3.26 19.08
C ARG A 231 -15.10 -2.66 19.72
N THR A 232 -16.11 -2.32 18.91
CA THR A 232 -17.40 -1.74 19.35
C THR A 232 -18.47 -2.81 19.67
N GLY A 233 -18.15 -4.10 19.51
CA GLY A 233 -19.02 -5.23 19.87
C GLY A 233 -19.90 -5.76 18.75
N GLU A 234 -19.80 -5.22 17.54
CA GLU A 234 -20.54 -5.71 16.36
C GLU A 234 -19.94 -7.02 15.88
N THR A 235 -20.75 -8.05 15.69
CA THR A 235 -20.27 -9.38 15.29
C THR A 235 -20.65 -9.70 13.86
N THR A 236 -19.64 -10.01 13.04
CA THR A 236 -19.80 -10.60 11.71
C THR A 236 -19.55 -12.10 11.79
N ARG A 237 -20.41 -12.91 11.17
CA ARG A 237 -20.32 -14.37 11.14
C ARG A 237 -20.09 -14.88 9.72
N TYR A 238 -19.31 -15.94 9.61
CA TYR A 238 -18.91 -16.55 8.36
C TYR A 238 -19.40 -18.00 8.31
N ARG A 239 -19.93 -18.40 7.15
CA ARG A 239 -20.38 -19.77 6.87
C ARG A 239 -19.61 -20.33 5.68
N TYR A 240 -19.49 -21.65 5.68
CA TYR A 240 -18.77 -22.43 4.68
C TYR A 240 -19.67 -23.57 4.22
N ASP A 241 -19.75 -23.80 2.91
CA ASP A 241 -20.71 -24.77 2.33
C ASP A 241 -20.37 -26.22 2.70
N ASN A 242 -19.07 -26.53 2.85
CA ASN A 242 -18.65 -27.88 3.18
C ASN A 242 -17.33 -27.90 3.98
N PRO A 243 -16.95 -29.08 4.51
CA PRO A 243 -15.71 -29.28 5.25
C PRO A 243 -14.45 -28.81 4.49
N ASP A 244 -14.40 -28.95 3.17
CA ASP A 244 -13.21 -28.67 2.35
C ASP A 244 -13.15 -27.23 1.81
N SER A 245 -14.17 -26.41 2.10
CA SER A 245 -14.23 -25.02 1.66
C SER A 245 -13.26 -24.14 2.46
N GLU A 246 -12.22 -23.60 1.84
CA GLU A 246 -11.29 -22.69 2.54
C GLU A 246 -11.83 -21.26 2.66
N LEU A 247 -12.79 -20.88 1.82
CA LEU A 247 -13.33 -19.53 1.72
C LEU A 247 -14.81 -19.48 2.16
N PRO A 248 -15.24 -18.39 2.81
CA PRO A 248 -16.62 -18.26 3.25
C PRO A 248 -17.56 -18.10 2.05
N THR A 249 -18.72 -18.74 2.16
CA THR A 249 -19.83 -18.73 1.19
C THR A 249 -21.01 -17.93 1.70
N GLY A 250 -21.11 -17.70 3.01
CA GLY A 250 -22.09 -16.81 3.63
C GLY A 250 -21.45 -15.85 4.62
N ILE A 251 -21.88 -14.60 4.62
CA ILE A 251 -21.48 -13.57 5.58
C ILE A 251 -22.73 -12.93 6.17
N VAL A 252 -22.81 -12.88 7.50
CA VAL A 252 -23.92 -12.21 8.21
C VAL A 252 -23.33 -11.16 9.13
N ASP A 253 -23.69 -9.90 8.94
CA ASP A 253 -23.21 -8.81 9.81
C ASP A 253 -24.04 -8.69 11.10
N ALA A 254 -23.69 -7.72 11.94
CA ALA A 254 -24.33 -7.51 13.23
C ALA A 254 -25.82 -7.12 13.13
N THR A 255 -26.27 -6.62 11.97
CA THR A 255 -27.67 -6.25 11.73
C THR A 255 -28.53 -7.44 11.30
N GLY A 256 -27.91 -8.61 11.07
CA GLY A 256 -28.55 -9.77 10.46
C GLY A 256 -28.59 -9.70 8.93
N SER A 257 -28.06 -8.64 8.32
CA SER A 257 -27.94 -8.55 6.87
C SER A 257 -27.00 -9.65 6.36
N SER A 258 -27.46 -10.41 5.37
CA SER A 258 -26.75 -11.58 4.87
C SER A 258 -26.28 -11.39 3.43
N ARG A 259 -25.14 -11.99 3.10
CA ARG A 259 -24.55 -11.99 1.75
C ARG A 259 -24.11 -13.41 1.42
N THR A 260 -24.30 -13.82 0.17
CA THR A 260 -23.91 -15.14 -0.32
C THR A 260 -22.90 -15.03 -1.44
N ILE A 261 -21.87 -15.87 -1.41
CA ILE A 261 -20.79 -15.90 -2.39
C ILE A 261 -20.68 -17.30 -2.97
N ARG A 262 -20.81 -17.41 -4.29
CA ARG A 262 -20.54 -18.66 -5.02
C ARG A 262 -19.23 -18.57 -5.77
N ARG A 263 -18.44 -19.64 -5.74
CA ARG A 263 -17.12 -19.72 -6.37
C ARG A 263 -17.03 -20.92 -7.28
N ASN A 264 -16.22 -20.81 -8.34
CA ASN A 264 -15.79 -21.98 -9.09
C ASN A 264 -14.64 -22.70 -8.35
N ARG A 265 -14.18 -23.82 -8.91
CA ARG A 265 -13.08 -24.62 -8.34
C ARG A 265 -11.75 -23.89 -8.23
N TYR A 266 -11.57 -22.80 -8.98
CA TYR A 266 -10.37 -21.97 -8.94
C TYR A 266 -10.46 -20.87 -7.87
N GLY A 267 -11.51 -20.87 -7.04
CA GLY A 267 -11.75 -19.86 -6.01
C GLY A 267 -12.28 -18.52 -6.55
N GLN A 268 -12.55 -18.42 -7.85
CA GLN A 268 -13.04 -17.20 -8.47
C GLN A 268 -14.53 -17.02 -8.17
N MET A 269 -14.94 -15.80 -7.82
CA MET A 269 -16.34 -15.48 -7.55
C MET A 269 -17.15 -15.59 -8.83
N VAL A 270 -18.15 -16.47 -8.89
CA VAL A 270 -19.05 -16.61 -10.05
C VAL A 270 -20.43 -16.01 -9.79
N ALA A 271 -20.81 -15.86 -8.52
CA ALA A 271 -21.99 -15.09 -8.13
C ALA A 271 -21.81 -14.45 -6.75
N PHE A 272 -22.42 -13.28 -6.57
CA PHE A 272 -22.51 -12.56 -5.32
C PHE A 272 -23.94 -12.08 -5.12
N THR A 273 -24.58 -12.50 -4.04
CA THR A 273 -25.91 -12.03 -3.64
C THR A 273 -25.78 -11.08 -2.47
N ASP A 274 -26.24 -9.85 -2.64
CA ASP A 274 -26.21 -8.84 -1.58
C ASP A 274 -27.35 -8.99 -0.57
N CYS A 275 -27.42 -8.09 0.42
CA CYS A 275 -28.44 -8.11 1.47
C CYS A 275 -29.86 -7.80 0.97
N SER A 276 -29.99 -7.23 -0.23
CA SER A 276 -31.27 -6.98 -0.89
C SER A 276 -31.74 -8.16 -1.73
N GLY A 277 -30.93 -9.22 -1.85
CA GLY A 277 -31.21 -10.40 -2.66
C GLY A 277 -30.79 -10.27 -4.13
N TYR A 278 -30.16 -9.15 -4.53
CA TYR A 278 -29.69 -8.96 -5.90
C TYR A 278 -28.44 -9.79 -6.16
N GLU A 279 -28.46 -10.56 -7.25
CA GLU A 279 -27.35 -11.41 -7.66
C GLU A 279 -26.54 -10.76 -8.79
N THR A 280 -25.25 -10.52 -8.53
CA THR A 280 -24.27 -10.21 -9.56
C THR A 280 -23.54 -11.47 -9.98
N ARG A 281 -23.51 -11.80 -11.27
CA ARG A 281 -22.77 -12.96 -11.82
C ARG A 281 -21.51 -12.54 -12.55
N TYR A 282 -20.51 -13.40 -12.55
CA TYR A 282 -19.18 -13.12 -13.12
C TYR A 282 -18.75 -14.25 -14.03
N GLU A 283 -18.17 -13.90 -15.16
CA GLU A 283 -17.58 -14.83 -16.11
C GLU A 283 -16.09 -14.56 -16.27
N TYR A 284 -15.32 -15.63 -16.49
CA TYR A 284 -13.89 -15.58 -16.68
C TYR A 284 -13.50 -16.39 -17.91
N ASN A 285 -12.46 -15.97 -18.61
CA ASN A 285 -11.81 -16.81 -19.61
C ASN A 285 -10.87 -17.84 -18.96
N ARG A 286 -10.35 -18.76 -19.78
CA ARG A 286 -9.39 -19.80 -19.36
C ARG A 286 -8.09 -19.30 -18.73
N PHE A 287 -7.77 -18.01 -18.86
CA PHE A 287 -6.62 -17.37 -18.22
C PHE A 287 -6.99 -16.71 -16.87
N GLY A 288 -8.21 -16.93 -16.40
CA GLY A 288 -8.76 -16.37 -15.18
C GLY A 288 -9.08 -14.87 -15.26
N GLN A 289 -9.14 -14.29 -16.45
CA GLN A 289 -9.46 -12.88 -16.64
C GLN A 289 -10.97 -12.72 -16.75
N MET A 290 -11.54 -11.78 -15.99
CA MET A 290 -12.98 -11.51 -15.96
C MET A 290 -13.45 -10.96 -17.31
N THR A 291 -14.30 -11.69 -18.01
CA THR A 291 -14.86 -11.37 -19.34
C THR A 291 -16.25 -10.74 -19.26
N ALA A 292 -17.01 -11.02 -18.22
CA ALA A 292 -18.30 -10.37 -18.01
C ALA A 292 -18.63 -10.18 -16.52
N VAL A 293 -19.35 -9.12 -16.23
CA VAL A 293 -20.09 -8.92 -14.98
C VAL A 293 -21.53 -8.69 -15.37
N HIS A 294 -22.41 -9.58 -14.95
CA HIS A 294 -23.85 -9.45 -15.16
C HIS A 294 -24.48 -8.83 -13.93
N ARG A 295 -25.18 -7.72 -14.14
CA ARG A 295 -25.95 -7.00 -13.13
C ARG A 295 -27.38 -6.86 -13.64
N GLU A 296 -28.28 -6.52 -12.72
CA GLU A 296 -29.67 -6.21 -13.06
C GLU A 296 -29.78 -5.03 -14.05
N GLU A 297 -30.95 -4.92 -14.68
CA GLU A 297 -31.33 -3.75 -15.50
C GLU A 297 -30.46 -3.47 -16.73
N GLY A 298 -29.78 -4.50 -17.27
CA GLY A 298 -28.94 -4.35 -18.46
C GLY A 298 -27.61 -3.63 -18.19
N LEU A 299 -27.22 -3.49 -16.92
CA LEU A 299 -25.95 -2.91 -16.47
C LEU A 299 -24.77 -3.90 -16.58
N SER A 300 -24.91 -4.94 -17.42
CA SER A 300 -23.84 -5.89 -17.68
C SER A 300 -22.66 -5.21 -18.34
N VAL A 301 -21.45 -5.65 -18.00
CA VAL A 301 -20.20 -5.14 -18.58
C VAL A 301 -19.39 -6.31 -19.11
N TYR A 302 -19.03 -6.25 -20.38
CA TYR A 302 -18.22 -7.23 -21.10
C TYR A 302 -16.81 -6.68 -21.30
N ARG A 303 -15.81 -7.55 -21.27
CA ARG A 303 -14.38 -7.21 -21.39
C ARG A 303 -13.69 -8.14 -22.38
N THR A 304 -12.84 -7.56 -23.21
CA THR A 304 -12.00 -8.28 -24.17
C THR A 304 -10.54 -7.96 -23.91
N TYR A 305 -9.69 -8.99 -23.95
CA TYR A 305 -8.25 -8.87 -23.72
C TYR A 305 -7.49 -9.28 -24.98
N ASN A 306 -6.33 -8.67 -25.22
CA ASN A 306 -5.44 -9.11 -26.29
C ASN A 306 -4.65 -10.37 -25.89
N THR A 307 -3.84 -10.86 -26.83
CA THR A 307 -2.97 -12.03 -26.61
C THR A 307 -1.96 -11.83 -25.49
N ARG A 308 -1.58 -10.60 -25.12
CA ARG A 308 -0.69 -10.32 -23.98
C ARG A 308 -1.41 -10.23 -22.63
N GLY A 309 -2.74 -10.23 -22.62
CA GLY A 309 -3.55 -10.11 -21.39
C GLY A 309 -3.97 -8.70 -21.03
N LEU A 310 -3.71 -7.72 -21.89
CA LEU A 310 -4.12 -6.34 -21.68
C LEU A 310 -5.59 -6.14 -22.10
N LEU A 311 -6.37 -5.43 -21.28
CA LEU A 311 -7.76 -5.11 -21.57
C LEU A 311 -7.82 -4.16 -22.77
N VAL A 312 -8.44 -4.55 -23.88
CA VAL A 312 -8.51 -3.74 -25.11
C VAL A 312 -9.91 -3.20 -25.40
N SER A 313 -10.94 -3.77 -24.81
CA SER A 313 -12.31 -3.29 -24.93
C SER A 313 -13.11 -3.57 -23.66
N GLN A 314 -13.91 -2.59 -23.25
CA GLN A 314 -14.96 -2.74 -22.26
C GLN A 314 -16.28 -2.25 -22.88
N LYS A 315 -17.28 -3.12 -22.91
CA LYS A 315 -18.58 -2.84 -23.53
C LYS A 315 -19.71 -3.02 -22.51
N GLU A 316 -20.57 -2.02 -22.39
CA GLU A 316 -21.77 -2.08 -21.55
C GLU A 316 -22.90 -2.83 -22.27
N GLY A 317 -23.88 -3.34 -21.52
CA GLY A 317 -25.05 -4.04 -22.06
C GLY A 317 -25.86 -3.21 -23.05
N GLN A 318 -25.81 -1.87 -22.92
CA GLN A 318 -26.42 -0.90 -23.84
C GLN A 318 -25.61 -0.69 -25.13
N GLY A 319 -24.48 -1.36 -25.29
CA GLY A 319 -23.63 -1.31 -26.48
C GLY A 319 -22.55 -0.23 -26.47
N ARG A 320 -22.51 0.65 -25.45
CA ARG A 320 -21.44 1.65 -25.27
C ARG A 320 -20.11 0.94 -25.05
N GLU A 321 -19.15 1.17 -25.95
CA GLU A 321 -17.83 0.54 -25.92
C GLU A 321 -16.73 1.58 -25.65
N THR A 322 -15.84 1.26 -24.71
CA THR A 322 -14.57 1.99 -24.50
C THR A 322 -13.42 1.08 -24.92
N ARG A 323 -12.49 1.61 -25.73
CA ARG A 323 -11.32 0.88 -26.24
C ARG A 323 -10.02 1.42 -25.66
N TYR A 324 -9.03 0.54 -25.52
CA TYR A 324 -7.76 0.82 -24.87
C TYR A 324 -6.59 0.34 -25.74
N ASP A 325 -5.63 1.23 -26.00
CA ASP A 325 -4.41 0.93 -26.75
C ASP A 325 -3.17 1.08 -25.87
N TYR A 326 -2.14 0.27 -26.14
CA TYR A 326 -0.92 0.21 -25.34
C TYR A 326 0.34 0.29 -26.20
N ASN A 327 1.42 0.84 -25.63
CA ASN A 327 2.75 0.77 -26.24
C ASN A 327 3.42 -0.60 -26.01
N GLU A 328 4.64 -0.77 -26.52
CA GLU A 328 5.43 -2.00 -26.37
C GLU A 328 5.67 -2.38 -24.89
N ALA A 329 5.93 -1.37 -24.05
CA ALA A 329 6.13 -1.52 -22.60
C ALA A 329 4.85 -1.89 -21.83
N GLY A 330 3.68 -1.82 -22.48
CA GLY A 330 2.39 -2.08 -21.86
C GLY A 330 1.78 -0.85 -21.17
N ASP A 331 2.27 0.36 -21.43
CA ASP A 331 1.63 1.59 -20.94
C ASP A 331 0.39 1.91 -21.77
N LEU A 332 -0.68 2.34 -21.11
CA LEU A 332 -1.94 2.74 -21.74
C LEU A 332 -1.76 4.07 -22.48
N THR A 333 -1.68 4.04 -23.81
CA THR A 333 -1.43 5.23 -24.64
C THR A 333 -2.70 5.91 -25.11
N THR A 334 -3.80 5.17 -25.29
CA THR A 334 -5.06 5.72 -25.80
C THR A 334 -6.24 5.13 -25.05
N ILE A 335 -7.20 5.98 -24.67
CA ILE A 335 -8.55 5.58 -24.29
C ILE A 335 -9.50 6.21 -25.30
N THR A 336 -10.33 5.40 -25.95
CA THR A 336 -11.38 5.87 -26.87
C THR A 336 -12.75 5.54 -26.28
N GLY A 337 -13.51 6.56 -25.92
CA GLY A 337 -14.85 6.43 -25.35
C GLY A 337 -15.91 6.07 -26.40
N PRO A 338 -17.13 5.71 -25.94
CA PRO A 338 -18.23 5.27 -26.81
C PRO A 338 -18.76 6.36 -27.76
N ASP A 339 -18.53 7.62 -27.42
CA ASP A 339 -18.87 8.80 -28.23
C ASP A 339 -17.74 9.20 -29.20
N GLY A 340 -16.67 8.40 -29.29
CA GLY A 340 -15.47 8.71 -30.06
C GLY A 340 -14.53 9.71 -29.38
N SER A 341 -14.84 10.17 -28.16
CA SER A 341 -13.90 10.97 -27.37
C SER A 341 -12.60 10.20 -27.15
N ARG A 342 -11.48 10.90 -27.22
CA ARG A 342 -10.15 10.28 -27.19
C ARG A 342 -9.26 10.97 -26.18
N THR A 343 -8.62 10.17 -25.33
CA THR A 343 -7.59 10.59 -24.40
C THR A 343 -6.29 9.89 -24.78
N GLU A 344 -5.24 10.65 -25.05
CA GLU A 344 -3.91 10.14 -25.37
C GLU A 344 -2.92 10.45 -24.25
N THR A 345 -2.08 9.49 -23.87
CA THR A 345 -1.02 9.69 -22.86
C THR A 345 0.34 9.32 -23.42
N GLN A 346 1.32 10.20 -23.22
CA GLN A 346 2.73 10.00 -23.57
C GLN A 346 3.54 9.74 -22.30
N TYR A 347 4.56 8.88 -22.40
CA TYR A 347 5.39 8.44 -21.29
C TYR A 347 6.87 8.70 -21.56
N ASP A 348 7.65 8.99 -20.51
CA ASP A 348 9.11 9.01 -20.57
C ASP A 348 9.69 7.58 -20.62
N GLY A 349 11.02 7.46 -20.78
CA GLY A 349 11.70 6.16 -20.79
C GLY A 349 11.55 5.36 -19.50
N ARG A 350 11.19 5.99 -18.38
CA ARG A 350 10.93 5.34 -17.08
C ARG A 350 9.49 4.88 -16.92
N GLY A 351 8.60 5.18 -17.89
CA GLY A 351 7.17 4.87 -17.82
C GLY A 351 6.35 5.88 -17.02
N LYS A 352 6.86 7.10 -16.81
CA LYS A 352 6.09 8.19 -16.17
C LYS A 352 5.35 9.00 -17.23
N ALA A 353 4.09 9.33 -16.99
CA ALA A 353 3.29 10.12 -17.91
C ALA A 353 3.82 11.57 -17.99
N ILE A 354 4.21 12.02 -19.18
CA ILE A 354 4.74 13.38 -19.40
C ILE A 354 3.72 14.30 -20.09
N ALA A 355 2.72 13.72 -20.73
CA ALA A 355 1.64 14.47 -21.35
C ALA A 355 0.36 13.66 -21.44
N THR A 356 -0.77 14.31 -21.20
CA THR A 356 -2.10 13.74 -21.45
C THR A 356 -2.93 14.75 -22.25
N THR A 357 -3.47 14.31 -23.39
CA THR A 357 -4.29 15.11 -24.30
C THR A 357 -5.71 14.55 -24.33
N GLN A 358 -6.71 15.40 -24.03
CA GLN A 358 -8.13 15.04 -24.12
C GLN A 358 -8.88 16.19 -24.80
N GLY A 359 -9.64 15.89 -25.87
CA GLY A 359 -10.41 16.91 -26.59
C GLY A 359 -9.55 18.06 -27.15
N GLY A 360 -8.30 17.79 -27.51
CA GLY A 360 -7.33 18.79 -27.97
C GLY A 360 -6.62 19.58 -26.85
N LEU A 361 -7.07 19.45 -25.60
CA LEU A 361 -6.46 20.09 -24.44
C LEU A 361 -5.34 19.20 -23.89
N THR A 362 -4.13 19.73 -23.78
CA THR A 362 -2.95 18.96 -23.35
C THR A 362 -2.42 19.46 -22.02
N ARG A 363 -2.27 18.55 -21.05
CA ARG A 363 -1.59 18.78 -19.77
C ARG A 363 -0.24 18.09 -19.77
N ARG A 364 0.75 18.65 -19.08
CA ARG A 364 2.12 18.10 -19.01
C ARG A 364 2.63 18.00 -17.58
N MET A 365 3.55 17.07 -17.37
CA MET A 365 4.19 16.83 -16.07
C MET A 365 5.70 16.76 -16.26
N ALA A 366 6.44 17.42 -15.37
CA ALA A 366 7.89 17.29 -15.27
C ALA A 366 8.26 16.58 -13.97
N TYR A 367 9.38 15.85 -14.00
CA TYR A 367 9.85 15.04 -12.89
C TYR A 367 11.33 15.30 -12.59
N ASP A 368 11.73 15.18 -11.33
CA ASP A 368 13.14 15.13 -10.95
C ASP A 368 13.76 13.73 -11.11
N ALA A 369 15.02 13.59 -10.69
CA ALA A 369 15.78 12.34 -10.72
C ALA A 369 15.26 11.27 -9.73
N ALA A 370 14.58 11.68 -8.64
CA ALA A 370 13.85 10.77 -7.75
C ALA A 370 12.48 10.37 -8.34
N GLY A 371 12.05 11.05 -9.40
CA GLY A 371 10.77 10.80 -10.05
C GLY A 371 9.59 11.51 -9.40
N ARG A 372 9.83 12.52 -8.57
CA ARG A 372 8.80 13.37 -7.99
C ARG A 372 8.36 14.42 -9.00
N VAL A 373 7.09 14.80 -8.98
CA VAL A 373 6.59 15.87 -9.85
C VAL A 373 7.23 17.19 -9.42
N THR A 374 7.83 17.92 -10.35
CA THR A 374 8.38 19.26 -10.10
C THR A 374 7.54 20.35 -10.73
N GLN A 375 6.79 20.02 -11.78
CA GLN A 375 5.96 20.97 -12.50
C GLN A 375 4.75 20.30 -13.13
N LEU A 376 3.61 20.98 -13.09
CA LEU A 376 2.43 20.69 -13.90
C LEU A 376 2.20 21.84 -14.87
N THR A 377 1.90 21.54 -16.12
CA THR A 377 1.48 22.53 -17.13
C THR A 377 0.04 22.25 -17.52
N SER A 378 -0.85 23.22 -17.36
CA SER A 378 -2.26 23.10 -17.76
C SER A 378 -2.43 23.32 -19.27
N GLU A 379 -3.64 23.05 -19.76
CA GLU A 379 -4.04 23.18 -21.16
C GLU A 379 -3.88 24.59 -21.76
N ASN A 380 -3.88 25.62 -20.93
CA ASN A 380 -3.68 27.02 -21.32
C ASN A 380 -2.22 27.49 -21.17
N GLY A 381 -1.29 26.59 -20.82
CA GLY A 381 0.13 26.92 -20.62
C GLY A 381 0.47 27.54 -19.26
N SER A 382 -0.47 27.65 -18.32
CA SER A 382 -0.14 28.01 -16.93
C SER A 382 0.63 26.87 -16.26
N HIS A 383 1.43 27.21 -15.25
CA HIS A 383 2.29 26.25 -14.55
C HIS A 383 2.01 26.23 -13.06
N SER A 384 2.12 25.05 -12.45
CA SER A 384 2.21 24.85 -11.00
C SER A 384 3.54 24.17 -10.69
N GLY A 385 4.23 24.60 -9.64
CA GLY A 385 5.56 24.11 -9.25
C GLY A 385 5.53 23.42 -7.90
N PHE A 386 6.43 22.45 -7.70
CA PHE A 386 6.55 21.66 -6.47
C PHE A 386 8.02 21.53 -6.08
N THR A 387 8.34 21.81 -4.82
CA THR A 387 9.66 21.57 -4.25
C THR A 387 9.57 20.57 -3.11
N TRP A 388 10.66 19.85 -2.89
CA TRP A 388 10.69 18.72 -1.97
C TRP A 388 11.97 18.77 -1.14
N ASP A 389 11.90 18.32 0.10
CA ASP A 389 13.09 18.13 0.91
C ASP A 389 13.84 16.83 0.56
N VAL A 390 14.91 16.57 1.31
CA VAL A 390 15.75 15.38 1.17
C VAL A 390 15.07 14.09 1.68
N LEU A 391 13.90 14.15 2.30
CA LEU A 391 13.12 12.99 2.72
C LEU A 391 11.90 12.74 1.82
N ASP A 392 11.83 13.39 0.65
CA ASP A 392 10.69 13.32 -0.29
C ASP A 392 9.38 13.92 0.24
N ARG A 393 9.46 14.89 1.16
CA ARG A 393 8.30 15.64 1.66
C ARG A 393 8.16 16.96 0.91
N LEU A 394 6.93 17.33 0.56
CA LEU A 394 6.61 18.57 -0.17
C LEU A 394 6.92 19.79 0.72
N THR A 395 7.84 20.65 0.32
CA THR A 395 8.21 21.85 1.10
C THR A 395 7.61 23.13 0.55
N GLU A 396 7.30 23.17 -0.74
CA GLU A 396 6.66 24.32 -1.37
C GLU A 396 5.80 23.85 -2.54
N GLN A 397 4.63 24.46 -2.69
CA GLN A 397 3.79 24.35 -3.86
C GLN A 397 3.45 25.75 -4.36
N THR A 398 3.69 26.02 -5.64
CA THR A 398 3.17 27.20 -6.35
C THR A 398 1.98 26.78 -7.19
N GLY A 399 0.80 27.34 -6.92
CA GLY A 399 -0.42 27.09 -7.69
C GLY A 399 -0.39 27.71 -9.09
N PHE A 400 -1.36 27.34 -9.93
CA PHE A 400 -1.53 27.94 -11.27
C PHE A 400 -1.85 29.44 -11.25
N ASP A 401 -2.31 29.94 -10.10
CA ASP A 401 -2.59 31.36 -9.82
C ASP A 401 -1.36 32.11 -9.28
N GLY A 402 -0.20 31.44 -9.17
CA GLY A 402 1.05 32.01 -8.65
C GLY A 402 1.13 32.10 -7.13
N ARG A 403 0.07 31.74 -6.39
CA ARG A 403 0.14 31.69 -4.92
C ARG A 403 1.02 30.55 -4.48
N THR A 404 1.80 30.79 -3.43
CA THR A 404 2.77 29.82 -2.90
C THR A 404 2.34 29.39 -1.51
N GLN A 405 2.36 28.08 -1.28
CA GLN A 405 2.21 27.46 0.03
C GLN A 405 3.52 26.78 0.41
N ARG A 406 3.95 26.91 1.66
CA ARG A 406 5.15 26.24 2.19
C ARG A 406 4.81 25.35 3.36
N TYR A 407 5.58 24.28 3.53
CA TYR A 407 5.38 23.30 4.60
C TYR A 407 6.69 23.01 5.32
N GLY A 408 6.60 22.89 6.64
CA GLY A 408 7.67 22.48 7.53
C GLY A 408 7.26 21.27 8.34
N TYR A 409 8.21 20.36 8.54
CA TYR A 409 7.99 19.08 9.21
C TYR A 409 8.94 18.91 10.39
N ASP A 410 8.51 18.17 11.41
CA ASP A 410 9.38 17.70 12.47
C ASP A 410 10.25 16.51 12.01
N PRO A 411 11.19 16.03 12.86
CA PRO A 411 11.99 14.85 12.56
C PRO A 411 11.15 13.58 12.36
N ALA A 412 9.99 13.43 13.01
CA ALA A 412 9.11 12.28 12.84
C ALA A 412 8.26 12.35 11.55
N GLY A 413 8.33 13.43 10.79
CA GLY A 413 7.58 13.64 9.55
C GLY A 413 6.21 14.28 9.73
N GLN A 414 5.87 14.76 10.93
CA GLN A 414 4.62 15.46 11.19
C GLN A 414 4.73 16.91 10.69
N MET A 415 3.69 17.43 10.06
CA MET A 415 3.67 18.83 9.60
C MET A 415 3.53 19.75 10.82
N VAL A 416 4.55 20.56 11.11
CA VAL A 416 4.55 21.49 12.25
C VAL A 416 4.37 22.94 11.83
N ARG A 417 4.47 23.23 10.53
CA ARG A 417 4.33 24.58 9.99
C ARG A 417 3.74 24.55 8.60
N SER A 418 2.81 25.45 8.32
CA SER A 418 2.36 25.75 6.95
C SER A 418 2.22 27.26 6.75
N GLU A 419 2.68 27.76 5.61
CA GLU A 419 2.50 29.16 5.18
C GLU A 419 1.58 29.19 3.96
N ASP A 420 0.53 30.02 3.96
CA ASP A 420 -0.32 30.32 2.80
C ASP A 420 -0.55 31.83 2.72
N GLY A 421 0.19 32.51 1.85
CA GLY A 421 0.23 33.98 1.84
C GLY A 421 0.72 34.53 3.18
N ASP A 422 -0.10 35.38 3.82
CA ASP A 422 0.19 35.97 5.13
C ASP A 422 -0.25 35.09 6.32
N LEU A 423 -0.79 33.89 6.05
CA LEU A 423 -1.22 32.95 7.10
C LEU A 423 -0.10 31.96 7.42
N VAL A 424 0.40 32.01 8.65
CA VAL A 424 1.35 31.06 9.21
C VAL A 424 0.65 30.21 10.25
N THR A 425 0.43 28.93 9.94
CA THR A 425 -0.13 27.95 10.88
C THR A 425 1.00 27.13 11.50
N LEU A 426 1.01 27.01 12.83
CA LEU A 426 1.86 26.08 13.56
C LEU A 426 1.02 24.97 14.18
N TRP A 427 1.47 23.73 14.08
CA TRP A 427 0.76 22.55 14.56
C TRP A 427 1.56 21.89 15.69
N HIS A 428 0.88 21.48 16.75
CA HIS A 428 1.52 20.92 17.94
C HIS A 428 0.94 19.55 18.29
N TYR A 429 1.82 18.59 18.54
CA TYR A 429 1.46 17.20 18.81
C TYR A 429 1.86 16.78 20.23
N ASP A 430 1.18 15.79 20.79
CA ASP A 430 1.60 15.11 22.01
C ASP A 430 2.59 13.97 21.73
N GLU A 431 3.04 13.28 22.78
CA GLU A 431 3.96 12.14 22.68
C GLU A 431 3.40 10.96 21.87
N SER A 432 2.07 10.81 21.83
CA SER A 432 1.38 9.82 20.99
C SER A 432 1.27 10.25 19.52
N GLY A 433 1.71 11.47 19.18
CA GLY A 433 1.58 12.06 17.85
C GLY A 433 0.19 12.59 17.52
N ARG A 434 -0.67 12.79 18.53
CA ARG A 434 -2.02 13.36 18.36
C ARG A 434 -1.93 14.88 18.38
N LEU A 435 -2.73 15.52 17.54
CA LEU A 435 -2.78 16.98 17.47
C LEU A 435 -3.38 17.54 18.76
N THR A 436 -2.75 18.53 19.39
CA THR A 436 -3.21 19.13 20.65
C THR A 436 -3.72 20.54 20.45
N HIS A 437 -3.04 21.33 19.62
CA HIS A 437 -3.48 22.66 19.24
C HIS A 437 -2.77 23.14 17.98
N ARG A 438 -3.30 24.19 17.37
CA ARG A 438 -2.65 24.96 16.32
C ARG A 438 -2.79 26.45 16.56
N THR A 439 -1.82 27.22 16.11
CA THR A 439 -1.87 28.69 16.10
C THR A 439 -1.88 29.21 14.67
N VAL A 440 -2.58 30.30 14.40
CA VAL A 440 -2.54 31.02 13.11
C VAL A 440 -2.01 32.42 13.37
N ASN A 441 -0.92 32.81 12.72
CA ASN A 441 -0.24 34.09 12.90
C ASN A 441 0.16 34.38 14.36
N GLY A 442 0.53 33.33 15.11
CA GLY A 442 0.90 33.40 16.51
C GLY A 442 -0.28 33.36 17.49
N GLU A 443 -1.50 33.53 17.00
CA GLU A 443 -2.72 33.50 17.81
C GLU A 443 -3.27 32.08 17.94
N PRO A 444 -3.78 31.66 19.11
CA PRO A 444 -4.46 30.38 19.27
C PRO A 444 -5.64 30.27 18.30
N ALA A 445 -5.68 29.20 17.51
CA ALA A 445 -6.77 28.94 16.58
C ALA A 445 -7.64 27.78 17.08
N GLU A 446 -7.16 26.54 16.99
CA GLU A 446 -7.91 25.35 17.41
C GLU A 446 -7.15 24.54 18.46
N ARG A 447 -7.90 23.85 19.31
CA ARG A 447 -7.42 22.95 20.37
C ARG A 447 -8.19 21.65 20.33
N TRP A 448 -7.50 20.55 20.58
CA TRP A 448 -8.03 19.20 20.72
C TRP A 448 -7.70 18.68 22.11
N GLN A 449 -8.67 18.04 22.76
CA GLN A 449 -8.48 17.41 24.06
C GLN A 449 -8.84 15.93 23.97
N TYR A 450 -8.11 15.11 24.71
CA TYR A 450 -8.34 13.67 24.76
C TYR A 450 -8.47 13.21 26.21
N ASP A 451 -9.27 12.17 26.44
CA ASP A 451 -9.32 11.52 27.74
C ASP A 451 -8.16 10.54 27.98
N GLU A 452 -8.16 9.92 29.16
CA GLU A 452 -7.22 8.87 29.54
C GLU A 452 -7.37 7.58 28.71
N ARG A 453 -8.46 7.41 27.95
CA ARG A 453 -8.65 6.32 26.98
C ARG A 453 -8.11 6.66 25.59
N GLY A 454 -7.75 7.92 25.39
CA GLY A 454 -7.24 8.48 24.15
C GLY A 454 -8.34 8.87 23.17
N TRP A 455 -9.59 8.92 23.61
CA TRP A 455 -10.73 9.39 22.82
C TRP A 455 -10.77 10.92 22.81
N LEU A 456 -11.12 11.50 21.66
CA LEU A 456 -11.23 12.95 21.48
C LEU A 456 -12.44 13.46 22.26
N THR A 457 -12.24 14.23 23.32
CA THR A 457 -13.32 14.73 24.17
C THR A 457 -13.76 16.13 23.84
N GLU A 458 -12.89 16.95 23.23
CA GLU A 458 -13.24 18.30 22.81
C GLU A 458 -12.43 18.75 21.60
N VAL A 459 -13.08 19.49 20.69
CA VAL A 459 -12.42 20.41 19.76
C VAL A 459 -12.94 21.81 20.03
N SER A 460 -12.05 22.80 20.22
CA SER A 460 -12.46 24.18 20.48
C SER A 460 -11.60 25.22 19.77
N HIS A 461 -12.20 26.36 19.43
CA HIS A 461 -11.54 27.51 18.81
C HIS A 461 -12.15 28.83 19.30
N LEU A 462 -11.50 29.95 18.98
CA LEU A 462 -12.07 31.28 19.18
C LEU A 462 -12.71 31.76 17.87
N SER A 463 -13.95 32.24 17.95
CA SER A 463 -14.68 32.89 16.86
C SER A 463 -15.33 34.17 17.38
N GLU A 464 -15.03 35.31 16.75
CA GLU A 464 -15.55 36.62 17.16
C GLU A 464 -15.35 36.96 18.66
N GLY A 465 -14.25 36.48 19.25
CA GLY A 465 -13.93 36.68 20.67
C GLY A 465 -14.63 35.70 21.63
N LEU A 466 -15.49 34.81 21.13
CA LEU A 466 -16.16 33.77 21.90
C LEU A 466 -15.48 32.42 21.70
N ARG A 467 -15.50 31.56 22.72
CA ARG A 467 -15.04 30.18 22.61
C ARG A 467 -16.16 29.33 22.03
N VAL A 468 -15.90 28.73 20.86
CA VAL A 468 -16.76 27.72 20.25
C VAL A 468 -16.13 26.36 20.49
N ALA A 469 -16.88 25.43 21.07
CA ALA A 469 -16.39 24.09 21.38
C ALA A 469 -17.41 23.02 21.01
N VAL A 470 -16.91 21.85 20.60
CA VAL A 470 -17.68 20.62 20.42
C VAL A 470 -17.10 19.59 21.39
N GLN A 471 -17.90 19.17 22.37
CA GLN A 471 -17.56 18.09 23.29
C GLN A 471 -18.19 16.76 22.85
N TYR A 472 -17.43 15.69 22.96
CA TYR A 472 -17.85 14.35 22.55
C TYR A 472 -18.03 13.43 23.76
N GLY A 473 -19.18 12.76 23.82
CA GLY A 473 -19.47 11.71 24.78
C GLY A 473 -19.38 10.34 24.12
N TYR A 474 -18.88 9.35 24.85
CA TYR A 474 -18.77 7.97 24.38
C TYR A 474 -19.33 6.99 25.40
N ASP A 475 -19.90 5.89 24.93
CA ASP A 475 -20.27 4.78 25.80
C ASP A 475 -19.05 3.92 26.21
N ASN A 476 -19.29 2.90 27.02
CA ASN A 476 -18.27 1.94 27.44
C ASN A 476 -17.78 1.02 26.31
N LYS A 477 -18.31 1.14 25.08
CA LYS A 477 -17.89 0.44 23.86
C LYS A 477 -17.19 1.38 22.87
N GLY A 478 -16.94 2.63 23.24
CA GLY A 478 -16.27 3.63 22.38
C GLY A 478 -17.14 4.14 21.23
N ARG A 479 -18.46 3.93 21.30
CA ARG A 479 -19.42 4.50 20.34
C ARG A 479 -19.78 5.92 20.79
N LEU A 480 -19.86 6.84 19.85
CA LEU A 480 -20.19 8.24 20.11
C LEU A 480 -21.65 8.35 20.58
N THR A 481 -21.88 8.69 21.84
CA THR A 481 -23.24 8.82 22.42
C THR A 481 -23.78 10.23 22.39
N GLY A 482 -22.93 11.23 22.14
CA GLY A 482 -23.43 12.59 22.00
C GLY A 482 -22.36 13.58 21.60
N GLU A 483 -22.85 14.68 21.05
CA GLU A 483 -22.08 15.86 20.70
C GLU A 483 -22.75 17.05 21.37
N ARG A 484 -22.01 17.77 22.20
CA ARG A 484 -22.44 19.02 22.80
C ARG A 484 -21.66 20.16 22.18
N GLN A 485 -22.34 21.10 21.56
CA GLN A 485 -21.75 22.31 21.03
C GLN A 485 -22.00 23.44 22.03
N THR A 486 -20.99 24.25 22.32
CA THR A 486 -21.11 25.40 23.23
C THR A 486 -20.45 26.63 22.64
N VAL A 487 -21.08 27.78 22.85
CA VAL A 487 -20.47 29.11 22.70
C VAL A 487 -20.38 29.73 24.08
N SER A 488 -19.17 30.05 24.54
CA SER A 488 -18.95 30.63 25.86
C SER A 488 -18.05 31.86 25.83
N ASP A 489 -18.21 32.72 26.83
CA ASP A 489 -17.26 33.81 27.09
C ASP A 489 -15.95 33.21 27.61
N PRO A 490 -14.81 33.43 26.94
CA PRO A 490 -13.54 32.82 27.33
C PRO A 490 -12.93 33.39 28.63
N GLN A 491 -13.37 34.56 29.11
CA GLN A 491 -12.90 35.17 30.35
C GLN A 491 -13.73 34.71 31.57
N THR A 492 -15.05 34.66 31.43
CA THR A 492 -15.94 34.30 32.55
C THR A 492 -16.28 32.81 32.58
N GLY A 493 -16.15 32.11 31.44
CA GLY A 493 -16.60 30.74 31.25
C GLY A 493 -18.11 30.59 31.11
N GLU A 494 -18.86 31.70 31.05
CA GLU A 494 -20.31 31.70 30.91
C GLU A 494 -20.72 31.12 29.54
N VAL A 495 -21.58 30.09 29.56
CA VAL A 495 -22.14 29.49 28.35
C VAL A 495 -23.29 30.37 27.85
N LEU A 496 -23.06 31.04 26.72
CA LEU A 496 -24.03 31.92 26.06
C LEU A 496 -25.01 31.13 25.20
N TRP A 497 -24.54 30.01 24.64
CA TRP A 497 -25.36 29.10 23.84
C TRP A 497 -24.85 27.67 23.96
N ALA A 498 -25.76 26.72 23.92
CA ALA A 498 -25.42 25.31 23.79
C ALA A 498 -26.47 24.56 22.95
N HIS A 499 -26.00 23.55 22.23
CA HIS A 499 -26.84 22.57 21.57
C HIS A 499 -26.29 21.18 21.86
N GLU A 500 -27.16 20.20 22.03
CA GLU A 500 -26.77 18.83 22.32
C GLU A 500 -27.52 17.88 21.40
N THR A 501 -26.77 16.99 20.76
CA THR A 501 -27.30 15.85 20.04
C THR A 501 -26.90 14.58 20.80
N GLN A 502 -27.86 13.73 21.10
CA GLN A 502 -27.63 12.44 21.74
C GLN A 502 -27.94 11.31 20.76
N GLN A 503 -27.14 10.25 20.83
CA GLN A 503 -27.30 9.04 20.06
C GLN A 503 -27.54 7.88 21.02
N GLU A 504 -28.69 7.23 20.86
CA GLU A 504 -28.98 5.99 21.55
C GLU A 504 -28.68 4.82 20.62
N TYR A 505 -27.90 3.86 21.13
CA TYR A 505 -27.66 2.60 20.47
C TYR A 505 -28.48 1.52 21.16
N SER A 506 -29.25 0.76 20.37
CA SER A 506 -30.00 -0.40 20.83
C SER A 506 -29.13 -1.60 21.22
#